data_AF-A0A1S8CQM5-F1
#
_entry.id   AF-A0A1S8CQM5-F1
#
_cell.length_a   1.000
_cell.length_b   1.000
_cell.length_c   1.000
_cell.angle_alpha   90.00
_cell.angle_beta   90.00
_cell.angle_gamma   90.00
#
_symmetry.space_group_name_H-M   'P 1'
#
loop_
_entity.id
_entity.type
_entity.pdbx_description
1 polymer ?
#
loop_
_entity_poly.entity_id
_entity_poly.type
_entity_poly.pdbx_seq_one_letter_code
_entity_poly.pdbx_strand_id
1 'polypeptide(L)'
;MPTTFSEMGKDVMKVKYPANNRPTQVYTNADTTVNFAFNYTANKIAENQLDAFSQQMKAMLANFSPKISKVDVNGQKAVMFDFITPAADTEIHNLMLAMSVDGRLLLTTFNTTKEEAAQWLEVGRESLLSVTYTQNNSSCLWRQLSDKSVFDRFERCLQRPRRGEAQYGPSHAANTQAT
;
A
#
# COMPACT_ATOMS: atom_id res chain seq x y z
N MET A 1 3.13 -6.69 -7.40
CA MET A 1 3.95 -6.18 -6.31
C MET A 1 5.25 -5.77 -6.92
N PRO A 2 5.80 -4.60 -6.55
CA PRO A 2 7.11 -4.17 -7.01
C PRO A 2 8.15 -5.23 -6.61
N THR A 3 9.15 -5.45 -7.46
CA THR A 3 10.16 -6.49 -7.20
C THR A 3 11.05 -6.18 -6.00
N THR A 4 11.10 -4.90 -5.62
CA THR A 4 11.82 -4.36 -4.46
C THR A 4 11.10 -4.59 -3.13
N PHE A 5 9.84 -5.06 -3.14
CA PHE A 5 9.09 -5.33 -1.93
C PHE A 5 9.26 -6.79 -1.51
N SER A 6 9.43 -7.00 -0.20
CA SER A 6 9.56 -8.32 0.40
C SER A 6 8.48 -8.55 1.46
N GLU A 7 8.12 -9.80 1.70
CA GLU A 7 7.18 -10.15 2.77
C GLU A 7 7.82 -9.82 4.12
N MET A 8 7.09 -9.09 4.97
CA MET A 8 7.57 -8.70 6.29
C MET A 8 7.63 -9.91 7.21
N GLY A 9 8.80 -10.14 7.80
CA GLY A 9 9.00 -11.22 8.77
C GLY A 9 8.05 -11.10 9.97
N LYS A 10 7.61 -12.24 10.50
CA LYS A 10 6.61 -12.30 11.59
C LYS A 10 7.02 -11.52 12.84
N ASP A 11 8.31 -11.50 13.18
CA ASP A 11 8.79 -10.79 14.37
C ASP A 11 8.75 -9.27 14.20
N VAL A 12 9.10 -8.77 13.00
CA VAL A 12 8.95 -7.36 12.65
C VAL A 12 7.47 -6.95 12.65
N MET A 13 6.60 -7.81 12.12
CA MET A 13 5.15 -7.59 12.12
C MET A 13 4.57 -7.54 13.53
N LYS A 14 5.10 -8.33 14.49
CA LYS A 14 4.66 -8.27 15.89
C LYS A 14 5.01 -6.96 16.57
N VAL A 15 6.17 -6.40 16.26
CA VAL A 15 6.64 -5.12 16.80
C VAL A 15 5.83 -3.96 16.18
N LYS A 16 5.63 -3.97 14.86
CA LYS A 16 4.92 -2.89 14.16
C LYS A 16 3.41 -2.89 14.35
N TYR A 17 2.79 -4.07 14.51
CA TYR A 17 1.34 -4.20 14.57
C TYR A 17 0.90 -4.91 15.87
N PRO A 18 0.15 -4.23 16.76
CA PRO A 18 -0.41 -4.86 17.95
C PRO A 18 -1.41 -5.95 17.56
N ALA A 19 -1.55 -6.98 18.42
CA ALA A 19 -2.22 -8.24 18.08
C ALA A 19 -3.64 -8.08 17.52
N ASN A 20 -4.44 -7.14 18.06
CA ASN A 20 -5.84 -6.94 17.63
C ASN A 20 -5.98 -6.38 16.21
N ASN A 21 -4.94 -5.73 15.68
CA ASN A 21 -4.95 -5.07 14.37
C ASN A 21 -3.90 -5.65 13.42
N ARG A 22 -3.33 -6.82 13.75
CA ARG A 22 -2.21 -7.39 13.01
C ARG A 22 -2.68 -7.95 11.66
N PRO A 23 -2.11 -7.49 10.54
CA PRO A 23 -2.46 -8.05 9.25
C PRO A 23 -2.06 -9.51 9.09
N THR A 24 -2.80 -10.26 8.27
CA THR A 24 -2.43 -11.64 7.94
C THR A 24 -1.16 -11.73 7.09
N GLN A 25 -0.94 -10.74 6.22
CA GLN A 25 0.23 -10.66 5.36
C GLN A 25 0.59 -9.19 5.14
N VAL A 26 1.89 -8.88 5.12
CA VAL A 26 2.41 -7.54 4.84
C VAL A 26 3.60 -7.66 3.90
N TYR A 27 3.64 -6.83 2.85
CA TYR A 27 4.81 -6.61 2.01
C TYR A 27 5.33 -5.21 2.22
N THR A 28 6.64 -5.04 2.22
CA THR A 28 7.27 -3.79 2.62
C THR A 28 8.54 -3.51 1.80
N ASN A 29 8.88 -2.23 1.64
CA ASN A 29 10.16 -1.81 1.07
C ASN A 29 11.31 -2.07 2.08
N ALA A 30 12.56 -1.92 1.61
CA ALA A 30 13.75 -2.18 2.45
C ALA A 30 13.77 -1.36 3.75
N ASP A 31 13.33 -0.10 3.68
CA ASP A 31 13.31 0.82 4.83
C ASP A 31 12.07 0.65 5.73
N THR A 32 11.13 -0.20 5.32
CA THR A 32 9.88 -0.53 6.00
C THR A 32 8.87 0.62 6.17
N THR A 33 9.08 1.70 5.43
CA THR A 33 8.31 2.95 5.44
C THR A 33 7.09 2.90 4.52
N VAL A 34 7.12 2.03 3.50
CA VAL A 34 6.01 1.80 2.56
C VAL A 34 5.56 0.36 2.67
N ASN A 35 4.26 0.14 2.91
CA ASN A 35 3.72 -1.17 3.24
C ASN A 35 2.41 -1.44 2.49
N PHE A 36 2.24 -2.68 2.04
CA PHE A 36 0.96 -3.23 1.64
C PHE A 36 0.55 -4.33 2.60
N ALA A 37 -0.60 -4.20 3.23
CA ALA A 37 -1.14 -5.14 4.20
C ALA A 37 -2.43 -5.77 3.68
N PHE A 38 -2.59 -7.08 3.89
CA PHE A 38 -3.74 -7.85 3.45
C PHE A 38 -4.37 -8.55 4.65
N ASN A 39 -5.68 -8.44 4.73
CA ASN A 39 -6.51 -9.00 5.79
C ASN A 39 -7.76 -9.60 5.19
N TYR A 40 -7.72 -10.92 4.95
CA TYR A 40 -8.92 -11.67 4.63
C TYR A 40 -9.53 -12.23 5.90
N THR A 41 -10.61 -11.60 6.33
CA THR A 41 -11.15 -11.81 7.68
C THR A 41 -12.21 -12.92 7.69
N ALA A 42 -12.55 -13.40 8.88
CA ALA A 42 -13.72 -14.28 9.08
C ALA A 42 -15.05 -13.50 9.08
N ASN A 43 -15.02 -12.16 9.02
CA ASN A 43 -16.22 -11.34 9.05
C ASN A 43 -17.00 -11.54 7.77
N LYS A 44 -18.22 -12.06 7.90
CA LYS A 44 -19.14 -12.23 6.78
C LYS A 44 -19.72 -10.87 6.41
N ILE A 45 -19.57 -10.52 5.13
CA ILE A 45 -20.14 -9.32 4.55
C ILE A 45 -20.51 -9.61 3.10
N ALA A 46 -21.75 -9.32 2.74
CA ALA A 46 -22.19 -9.30 1.34
C ALA A 46 -21.93 -7.91 0.74
N GLU A 47 -21.86 -7.82 -0.58
CA GLU A 47 -21.59 -6.56 -1.28
C GLU A 47 -22.59 -5.44 -0.90
N ASN A 48 -23.87 -5.77 -0.73
CA ASN A 48 -24.90 -4.82 -0.32
C ASN A 48 -24.78 -4.32 1.13
N GLN A 49 -23.91 -4.93 1.95
CA GLN A 49 -23.62 -4.52 3.32
C GLN A 49 -22.41 -3.59 3.42
N LEU A 50 -21.66 -3.37 2.32
CA LEU A 50 -20.46 -2.51 2.31
C LEU A 50 -20.76 -1.06 2.70
N ASP A 51 -21.95 -0.55 2.36
CA ASP A 51 -22.35 0.81 2.74
C ASP A 51 -22.53 0.95 4.26
N ALA A 52 -23.16 -0.04 4.91
CA ALA A 52 -23.32 -0.05 6.36
C ALA A 52 -21.97 -0.19 7.07
N PHE A 53 -21.11 -1.08 6.56
CA PHE A 53 -19.73 -1.23 7.04
C PHE A 53 -18.94 0.07 6.89
N SER A 54 -19.11 0.79 5.78
CA SER A 54 -18.46 2.09 5.56
C SER A 54 -18.85 3.14 6.60
N GLN A 55 -20.13 3.21 6.99
CA GLN A 55 -20.56 4.11 8.06
C GLN A 55 -19.99 3.73 9.43
N GLN A 56 -19.94 2.44 9.74
CA GLN A 56 -19.30 1.95 10.97
C GLN A 56 -17.80 2.31 11.01
N MET A 57 -17.09 2.08 9.91
CA MET A 57 -15.67 2.43 9.79
C MET A 57 -15.45 3.93 9.86
N LYS A 58 -16.34 4.75 9.29
CA LYS A 58 -16.30 6.21 9.43
C LYS A 58 -16.36 6.64 10.89
N ALA A 59 -17.26 6.05 11.67
CA ALA A 59 -17.39 6.34 13.09
C ALA A 59 -16.15 5.89 13.88
N MET A 60 -15.63 4.69 13.58
CA MET A 60 -14.41 4.17 14.22
C MET A 60 -13.17 5.03 13.93
N LEU A 61 -13.08 5.58 12.73
CA LEU A 61 -11.97 6.42 12.29
C LEU A 61 -12.24 7.92 12.47
N ALA A 62 -13.31 8.33 13.16
CA ALA A 62 -13.75 9.72 13.19
C ALA A 62 -12.66 10.72 13.63
N ASN A 63 -11.82 10.33 14.59
CA ASN A 63 -10.69 11.14 15.07
C ASN A 63 -9.63 11.44 14.00
N PHE A 64 -9.60 10.66 12.91
CA PHE A 64 -8.67 10.80 11.79
C PHE A 64 -9.32 11.45 10.56
N SER A 65 -10.59 11.86 10.65
CA SER A 65 -11.35 12.53 9.58
C SER A 65 -11.23 11.83 8.20
N PRO A 66 -11.61 10.54 8.09
CA PRO A 66 -11.37 9.76 6.89
C PRO A 66 -12.15 10.30 5.70
N LYS A 67 -11.50 10.40 4.55
CA LYS A 67 -12.16 10.55 3.26
C LYS A 67 -12.60 9.17 2.79
N ILE A 68 -13.86 9.09 2.37
CA ILE A 68 -14.48 7.82 1.96
C ILE A 68 -14.97 7.96 0.52
N SER A 69 -14.63 6.98 -0.31
CA SER A 69 -15.07 6.93 -1.70
C SER A 69 -15.53 5.53 -2.07
N LYS A 70 -16.64 5.43 -2.82
CA LYS A 70 -17.05 4.19 -3.47
C LYS A 70 -16.23 4.06 -4.75
N VAL A 71 -15.64 2.90 -4.95
CA VAL A 71 -14.79 2.60 -6.12
C VAL A 71 -15.21 1.29 -6.74
N ASP A 72 -14.89 1.13 -8.02
CA ASP A 72 -15.00 -0.15 -8.72
C ASP A 72 -13.62 -0.77 -8.83
N VAL A 73 -13.53 -2.06 -8.52
CA VAL A 73 -12.30 -2.84 -8.68
C VAL A 73 -12.63 -4.08 -9.47
N ASN A 74 -12.21 -4.10 -10.73
CA ASN A 74 -12.46 -5.21 -11.66
C ASN A 74 -13.95 -5.60 -11.77
N GLY A 75 -14.85 -4.61 -11.77
CA GLY A 75 -16.31 -4.81 -11.86
C GLY A 75 -16.98 -5.14 -10.53
N GLN A 76 -16.27 -5.07 -9.40
CA GLN A 76 -16.81 -5.25 -8.06
C GLN A 76 -16.87 -3.95 -7.28
N LYS A 77 -17.93 -3.77 -6.49
CA LYS A 77 -18.03 -2.62 -5.59
C LYS A 77 -17.05 -2.76 -4.44
N ALA A 78 -16.34 -1.68 -4.17
CA ALA A 78 -15.47 -1.56 -3.01
C ALA A 78 -15.58 -0.15 -2.39
N VAL A 79 -15.05 -0.03 -1.18
CA VAL A 79 -14.99 1.25 -0.45
C VAL A 79 -13.54 1.55 -0.12
N MET A 80 -13.06 2.73 -0.51
CA MET A 80 -11.74 3.24 -0.19
C MET A 80 -11.83 4.27 0.93
N PHE A 81 -11.00 4.09 1.96
CA PHE A 81 -10.79 5.02 3.06
C PHE A 81 -9.40 5.63 2.94
N ASP A 82 -9.30 6.94 3.10
CA ASP A 82 -8.08 7.73 3.00
C ASP A 82 -7.97 8.59 4.25
N PHE A 83 -6.96 8.32 5.09
CA PHE A 83 -6.81 8.94 6.40
C PHE A 83 -5.35 8.93 6.88
N ILE A 84 -5.04 9.81 7.82
CA ILE A 84 -3.70 9.97 8.40
C ILE A 84 -3.75 9.56 9.87
N THR A 85 -2.77 8.76 10.31
CA THR A 85 -2.63 8.33 11.71
C THR A 85 -1.26 8.71 12.26
N PRO A 86 -1.15 9.13 13.53
CA PRO A 86 0.14 9.36 14.16
C PRO A 86 0.88 8.02 14.38
N ALA A 87 2.20 8.04 14.24
CA ALA A 87 3.14 7.01 14.68
C ALA A 87 4.18 7.62 15.61
N ALA A 88 5.09 6.80 16.17
CA ALA A 88 6.09 7.26 17.13
C ALA A 88 6.96 8.42 16.60
N ASP A 89 7.36 8.35 15.32
CA ASP A 89 8.36 9.26 14.74
C ASP A 89 7.83 10.10 13.57
N THR A 90 6.63 9.82 13.05
CA THR A 90 6.03 10.51 11.89
C THR A 90 4.51 10.30 11.84
N GLU A 91 3.87 10.78 10.78
CA GLU A 91 2.50 10.47 10.41
C GLU A 91 2.47 9.42 9.29
N ILE A 92 1.49 8.53 9.33
CA ILE A 92 1.28 7.49 8.33
C ILE A 92 0.03 7.85 7.52
N HIS A 93 0.19 7.97 6.21
CA HIS A 93 -0.92 8.07 5.27
C HIS A 93 -1.38 6.66 4.91
N ASN A 94 -2.64 6.35 5.24
CA ASN A 94 -3.26 5.08 4.99
C ASN A 94 -4.29 5.20 3.87
N LEU A 95 -4.21 4.31 2.89
CA LEU A 95 -5.27 4.02 1.95
C LEU A 95 -5.78 2.61 2.23
N MET A 96 -7.02 2.45 2.64
CA MET A 96 -7.63 1.15 2.94
C MET A 96 -8.76 0.87 1.97
N LEU A 97 -8.68 -0.25 1.28
CA LEU A 97 -9.71 -0.77 0.39
C LEU A 97 -10.46 -1.91 1.07
N ALA A 98 -11.78 -1.79 1.15
CA ALA A 98 -12.68 -2.82 1.67
C ALA A 98 -13.56 -3.38 0.55
N MET A 99 -13.61 -4.71 0.44
CA MET A 99 -14.41 -5.42 -0.55
C MET A 99 -14.97 -6.74 0.00
N SER A 100 -16.08 -7.19 -0.58
CA SER A 100 -16.71 -8.47 -0.27
C SER A 100 -16.18 -9.54 -1.24
N VAL A 101 -15.37 -10.47 -0.73
CA VAL A 101 -14.84 -11.61 -1.50
C VAL A 101 -15.33 -12.91 -0.88
N ASP A 102 -16.13 -13.69 -1.61
CA ASP A 102 -16.80 -14.91 -1.13
C ASP A 102 -17.63 -14.71 0.13
N GLY A 103 -18.38 -13.59 0.17
CA GLY A 103 -19.20 -13.22 1.31
C GLY A 103 -18.40 -12.91 2.58
N ARG A 104 -17.08 -12.67 2.45
CA ARG A 104 -16.18 -12.30 3.54
C ARG A 104 -15.49 -10.98 3.25
N LEU A 105 -15.19 -10.24 4.31
CA LEU A 105 -14.52 -8.95 4.21
C LEU A 105 -13.03 -9.17 3.92
N LEU A 106 -12.59 -8.66 2.78
CA LEU A 106 -11.19 -8.43 2.47
C LEU A 106 -10.86 -6.95 2.70
N LEU A 107 -9.87 -6.70 3.54
CA LEU A 107 -9.25 -5.40 3.74
C LEU A 107 -7.84 -5.43 3.15
N THR A 108 -7.57 -4.52 2.22
CA THR A 108 -6.22 -4.29 1.69
C THR A 108 -5.82 -2.88 1.99
N THR A 109 -4.66 -2.69 2.61
CA THR A 109 -4.21 -1.36 3.03
C THR A 109 -2.85 -1.06 2.44
N PHE A 110 -2.69 0.14 1.91
CA PHE A 110 -1.41 0.74 1.60
C PHE A 110 -1.08 1.81 2.66
N ASN A 111 0.13 1.74 3.20
CA ASN A 111 0.62 2.69 4.19
C ASN A 111 1.92 3.30 3.68
N THR A 112 2.08 4.60 3.85
CA THR A 112 3.34 5.30 3.61
C THR A 112 3.56 6.34 4.70
N THR A 113 4.82 6.60 5.04
CA THR A 113 5.16 7.77 5.83
C THR A 113 4.80 9.05 5.07
N LYS A 114 4.55 10.14 5.80
CA LYS A 114 4.25 11.46 5.22
C LYS A 114 5.36 11.95 4.27
N GLU A 115 6.61 11.66 4.61
CA GLU A 115 7.79 12.04 3.84
C GLU A 115 7.79 11.40 2.44
N GLU A 116 7.24 10.19 2.33
CA GLU A 116 7.21 9.40 1.10
C GLU A 116 5.87 9.48 0.34
N ALA A 117 4.85 10.10 0.93
CA ALA A 117 3.51 10.16 0.36
C ALA A 117 3.47 10.80 -1.03
N ALA A 118 4.26 11.86 -1.27
CA ALA A 118 4.32 12.52 -2.58
C ALA A 118 4.81 11.60 -3.70
N GLN A 119 5.63 10.59 -3.37
CA GLN A 119 6.15 9.61 -4.33
C GLN A 119 5.23 8.40 -4.45
N TRP A 120 4.65 7.94 -3.34
CA TRP A 120 4.06 6.61 -3.28
C TRP A 120 2.53 6.58 -3.18
N LEU A 121 1.86 7.68 -2.86
CA LEU A 121 0.42 7.63 -2.58
C LEU A 121 -0.42 7.28 -3.82
N GLU A 122 -0.08 7.85 -4.97
CA GLU A 122 -0.76 7.53 -6.24
C GLU A 122 -0.49 6.07 -6.65
N VAL A 123 0.78 5.65 -6.54
CA VAL A 123 1.23 4.26 -6.78
C VAL A 123 0.46 3.27 -5.90
N GLY A 124 0.34 3.58 -4.60
CA GLY A 124 -0.39 2.79 -3.64
C GLY A 124 -1.87 2.69 -3.99
N ARG A 125 -2.50 3.80 -4.36
CA ARG A 125 -3.90 3.84 -4.80
C ARG A 125 -4.15 2.97 -6.02
N GLU A 126 -3.34 3.12 -7.08
CA GLU A 126 -3.47 2.31 -8.30
C GLU A 126 -3.22 0.82 -8.03
N SER A 127 -2.26 0.50 -7.14
CA SER A 127 -1.99 -0.87 -6.73
C SER A 127 -3.17 -1.50 -5.98
N LEU A 128 -3.86 -0.74 -5.12
CA LEU A 128 -5.08 -1.21 -4.46
C LEU A 128 -6.22 -1.43 -5.46
N LEU A 129 -6.41 -0.51 -6.40
CA LEU A 129 -7.48 -0.59 -7.41
C LEU A 129 -7.23 -1.68 -8.48
N SER A 130 -6.04 -2.29 -8.50
CA SER A 130 -5.69 -3.39 -9.39
C SER A 130 -5.66 -4.75 -8.66
N VAL A 131 -6.17 -4.85 -7.43
CA VAL A 131 -6.21 -6.12 -6.71
C VAL A 131 -7.07 -7.15 -7.43
N THR A 132 -6.48 -8.31 -7.66
CA THR A 132 -7.15 -9.48 -8.22
C THR A 132 -7.12 -10.60 -7.18
N TYR A 133 -8.14 -11.46 -7.23
CA TYR A 133 -8.22 -12.65 -6.40
C TYR A 133 -8.65 -13.82 -7.30
N THR A 134 -8.09 -15.00 -7.05
CA THR A 134 -8.41 -16.21 -7.82
C THR A 134 -9.31 -17.11 -7.01
N GLN A 135 -10.46 -17.47 -7.58
CA GLN A 135 -11.35 -18.49 -7.04
C GLN A 135 -10.78 -19.88 -7.31
N ASN A 136 -10.30 -20.57 -6.29
CA ASN A 136 -10.03 -22.00 -6.36
C ASN A 136 -10.91 -22.72 -5.35
N ASN A 137 -11.71 -23.67 -5.85
CA ASN A 137 -12.84 -24.33 -5.18
C ASN A 137 -12.49 -25.20 -3.95
N SER A 138 -11.33 -25.01 -3.32
CA SER A 138 -10.93 -25.68 -2.07
C SER A 138 -9.85 -24.93 -1.24
N SER A 139 -9.37 -23.75 -1.64
CA SER A 139 -8.48 -22.91 -0.81
C SER A 139 -8.16 -21.60 -1.52
N CYS A 140 -8.35 -20.47 -0.83
CA CYS A 140 -7.85 -19.16 -1.28
C CYS A 140 -6.32 -19.16 -1.15
N LEU A 141 -5.62 -19.54 -2.21
CA LEU A 141 -4.18 -19.33 -2.35
C LEU A 141 -3.96 -18.01 -3.09
N TRP A 142 -3.29 -17.07 -2.42
CA TRP A 142 -2.93 -15.77 -2.99
C TRP A 142 -1.95 -15.97 -4.15
N ARG A 143 -2.35 -15.59 -5.36
CA ARG A 143 -1.41 -15.37 -6.46
C ARG A 143 -1.32 -13.88 -6.74
N GLN A 144 -0.22 -13.31 -6.26
CA GLN A 144 0.48 -12.12 -6.72
C GLN A 144 -0.37 -11.06 -7.45
N LEU A 145 -0.57 -9.91 -6.78
CA LEU A 145 -0.85 -8.65 -7.45
C LEU A 145 0.15 -8.47 -8.59
N SER A 146 -0.26 -8.53 -9.84
CA SER A 146 0.56 -8.03 -10.94
C SER A 146 -0.26 -7.95 -12.21
N ASP A 147 -0.79 -6.75 -12.48
CA ASP A 147 -0.47 -6.24 -13.81
C ASP A 147 0.99 -5.75 -13.75
N LYS A 148 1.88 -6.42 -14.48
CA LYS A 148 3.28 -5.98 -14.60
C LYS A 148 3.35 -4.56 -15.16
N SER A 149 2.38 -4.11 -15.97
CA SER A 149 2.38 -2.77 -16.57
C SER A 149 2.30 -1.64 -15.56
N VAL A 150 1.62 -1.87 -14.44
CA VAL A 150 1.47 -0.94 -13.32
C VAL A 150 2.84 -0.80 -12.64
N PHE A 151 3.47 -1.91 -12.30
CA PHE A 151 4.80 -1.93 -11.66
C PHE A 151 5.99 -1.59 -12.58
N ASP A 152 5.92 -1.87 -13.88
CA ASP A 152 6.96 -1.53 -14.87
C ASP A 152 6.94 -0.01 -15.19
N ARG A 153 5.79 0.66 -15.05
CA ARG A 153 5.75 2.13 -14.97
C ARG A 153 6.42 2.63 -13.69
N PHE A 154 6.29 1.89 -12.58
CA PHE A 154 6.85 2.26 -11.28
C PHE A 154 8.36 2.06 -11.13
N GLU A 155 8.96 0.98 -11.63
CA GLU A 155 10.42 0.79 -11.60
C GLU A 155 11.14 1.90 -12.38
N ARG A 156 10.51 2.46 -13.43
CA ARG A 156 11.00 3.64 -14.15
C ARG A 156 10.92 4.95 -13.36
N CYS A 157 10.05 5.04 -12.36
CA CYS A 157 10.00 6.17 -11.42
C CYS A 157 11.04 6.01 -10.30
N LEU A 158 11.27 4.79 -9.80
CA LEU A 158 12.30 4.51 -8.79
C LEU A 158 13.73 4.72 -9.30
N GLN A 159 13.95 4.58 -10.60
CA GLN A 159 15.22 4.90 -11.26
C GLN A 159 15.44 6.40 -11.49
N ARG A 160 14.50 7.28 -11.11
CA ARG A 160 14.71 8.73 -11.22
C ARG A 160 15.55 9.22 -10.03
N PRO A 161 16.62 10.00 -10.27
CA PRO A 161 17.38 10.58 -9.18
C PRO A 161 16.47 11.42 -8.28
N ARG A 162 16.63 11.30 -6.96
CA ARG A 162 15.93 12.16 -6.00
C ARG A 162 16.28 13.61 -6.34
N ARG A 163 15.29 14.51 -6.42
CA ARG A 163 15.58 15.95 -6.55
C ARG A 163 16.41 16.38 -5.35
N GLY A 164 17.72 16.58 -5.57
CA GLY A 164 18.69 16.90 -4.52
C GLY A 164 20.08 16.31 -4.75
N GLU A 165 20.23 15.24 -5.54
CA GLU A 165 21.56 14.75 -5.94
C GLU A 165 22.10 15.58 -7.11
N ALA A 166 22.62 16.76 -6.80
CA ALA A 166 23.55 17.44 -7.69
C ALA A 166 24.77 16.52 -7.89
N GLN A 167 24.97 16.06 -9.11
CA GLN A 167 26.15 15.32 -9.53
C GLN A 167 27.40 16.17 -9.27
N TYR A 168 28.14 15.90 -8.20
CA TYR A 168 29.55 16.25 -8.16
C TYR A 168 30.30 15.27 -9.07
N GLY A 169 30.46 15.66 -10.33
CA GLY A 169 31.36 15.00 -11.26
C GLY A 169 32.82 15.26 -10.87
N PRO A 170 33.75 14.33 -11.14
CA PRO A 170 35.14 14.48 -10.75
C PRO A 170 35.81 15.61 -11.54
N SER A 171 36.47 16.50 -10.79
CA SER A 171 37.45 17.48 -11.26
C SER A 171 38.39 16.85 -12.30
N HIS A 172 38.29 17.30 -13.56
CA HIS A 172 39.37 17.14 -14.52
C HIS A 172 40.33 18.31 -14.34
N ALA A 173 41.43 18.03 -13.64
CA ALA A 173 42.63 18.82 -13.74
C ALA A 173 43.15 18.75 -15.19
N ALA A 174 42.95 19.81 -15.96
CA ALA A 174 43.65 20.01 -17.21
C ALA A 174 45.05 20.56 -16.90
N ASN A 175 46.01 19.65 -16.90
CA ASN A 175 47.43 19.93 -17.00
C ASN A 175 47.71 20.39 -18.45
N THR A 176 48.24 21.60 -18.62
CA THR A 176 48.91 21.99 -19.86
C THR A 176 50.15 22.80 -19.49
N GLN A 177 51.29 22.13 -19.60
CA GLN A 177 52.61 22.75 -19.76
C GLN A 177 52.99 22.78 -21.24
N ALA A 178 53.85 23.75 -21.56
CA ALA A 178 54.68 23.91 -22.76
C ALA A 178 53.94 24.36 -24.03
N THR A 179 54.38 25.37 -24.78
CA THR A 179 55.70 26.02 -24.96
C THR A 179 55.54 27.51 -25.24
#